data_AF-A0A968Y1U5-F1
#
_entry.id   AF-A0A968Y1U5-F1
#
_cell.length_a   1.000
_cell.length_b   1.000
_cell.length_c   1.000
_cell.angle_alpha   90.00
_cell.angle_beta   90.00
_cell.angle_gamma   90.00
#
_symmetry.space_group_name_H-M   'P 1'
#
loop_
_entity.id
_entity.type
_entity.pdbx_description
1 polymer ?
#
loop_
_entity_poly.entity_id
_entity_poly.type
_entity_poly.pdbx_seq_one_letter_code
_entity_poly.pdbx_strand_id
1 'polypeptide(L)'
;MENPNNNRPQSVTVLAILQLISGIFSLLDGLFILLFAGIFGGLGVALGGARVGAVIGGFIAIFAAIALAIGLISFILTWGLLQIKSWAWTVTFLVHAIAILSQLAKMLGSGGTAINFLTLSFAAASIYYLLKPDVKQAFGV
;
A
#
# COMPACT_ATOMS: atom_id res chain seq x y z
N MET A 1 -1.43 -34.39 28.87
CA MET A 1 -0.74 -34.00 27.62
C MET A 1 -1.73 -33.23 26.79
N GLU A 2 -1.65 -31.90 26.79
CA GLU A 2 -2.39 -31.02 25.87
C GLU A 2 -1.36 -29.95 25.48
N ASN A 3 -0.97 -29.88 24.22
CA ASN A 3 0.03 -28.90 23.76
C ASN A 3 -0.55 -27.48 23.93
N PRO A 4 0.14 -26.53 24.58
CA PRO A 4 -0.33 -25.16 24.66
C PRO A 4 -0.33 -24.62 23.23
N ASN A 5 -1.53 -24.43 22.68
CA ASN A 5 -1.73 -24.04 21.30
C ASN A 5 -0.84 -22.84 20.96
N ASN A 6 0.18 -23.14 20.17
CA ASN A 6 1.08 -22.23 19.48
C ASN A 6 0.30 -21.51 18.35
N ASN A 7 -0.94 -21.14 18.62
CA ASN A 7 -1.89 -20.58 17.68
C ASN A 7 -1.62 -19.08 17.59
N ARG A 8 -0.98 -18.70 16.49
CA ARG A 8 -0.99 -17.31 16.01
C ARG A 8 -2.44 -16.78 16.12
N PRO A 9 -2.68 -15.62 16.75
CA PRO A 9 -4.04 -15.09 16.86
C PRO A 9 -4.65 -15.01 15.47
N GLN A 10 -5.90 -15.46 15.30
CA GLN A 10 -6.57 -15.40 14.00
C GLN A 10 -6.56 -13.98 13.42
N SER A 11 -6.61 -12.96 14.28
CA SER A 11 -6.47 -11.55 13.92
C SER A 11 -5.15 -11.21 13.20
N VAL A 12 -4.02 -11.85 13.57
CA VAL A 12 -2.72 -11.64 12.91
C VAL A 12 -2.70 -12.26 11.53
N THR A 13 -3.29 -13.46 11.38
CA THR A 13 -3.41 -14.11 10.08
C THR A 13 -4.30 -13.29 9.13
N VAL A 14 -5.42 -12.76 9.62
CA VAL A 14 -6.28 -11.87 8.83
C VAL A 14 -5.54 -10.60 8.43
N LEU A 15 -4.81 -9.96 9.34
CA LEU A 15 -3.97 -8.80 9.04
C LEU A 15 -2.92 -9.10 7.97
N ALA A 16 -2.25 -10.25 8.05
CA ALA A 16 -1.28 -10.67 7.04
C ALA A 16 -1.93 -10.90 5.67
N ILE A 17 -3.14 -11.48 5.62
CA ILE A 17 -3.88 -11.66 4.37
C ILE A 17 -4.29 -10.30 3.79
N LEU A 18 -4.77 -9.37 4.62
CA LEU A 18 -5.07 -8.00 4.19
C LEU A 18 -3.83 -7.31 3.62
N GLN A 19 -2.68 -7.47 4.27
CA GLN A 19 -1.40 -6.94 3.80
C GLN A 19 -1.01 -7.53 2.45
N LEU A 20 -1.17 -8.85 2.29
CA LEU A 20 -0.83 -9.55 1.06
C LEU A 20 -1.69 -9.06 -0.11
N ILE A 21 -3.00 -8.96 0.11
CA ILE A 21 -3.95 -8.47 -0.89
C ILE A 21 -3.62 -7.02 -1.25
N SER A 22 -3.39 -6.16 -0.26
CA SER A 22 -2.96 -4.77 -0.47
C SER A 22 -1.69 -4.69 -1.33
N GLY A 23 -0.69 -5.53 -1.05
CA GLY A 23 0.53 -5.63 -1.84
C GLY A 23 0.30 -6.05 -3.29
N ILE A 24 -0.57 -7.04 -3.52
CA ILE A 24 -0.95 -7.48 -4.87
C ILE A 24 -1.63 -6.33 -5.64
N PHE A 25 -2.57 -5.63 -5.00
CA PHE A 25 -3.21 -4.47 -5.63
C PHE A 25 -2.21 -3.35 -5.94
N SER A 26 -1.24 -3.10 -5.06
CA SER A 26 -0.17 -2.11 -5.32
C SER A 26 0.71 -2.49 -6.51
N LEU A 27 1.05 -3.78 -6.66
CA LEU A 27 1.78 -4.27 -7.82
C LEU A 27 0.96 -4.11 -9.10
N LEU A 28 -0.33 -4.48 -9.06
CA LEU A 28 -1.23 -4.32 -10.20
C LEU A 28 -1.33 -2.84 -10.57
N ASP A 29 -1.56 -1.95 -9.61
CA ASP A 29 -1.64 -0.50 -9.84
C ASP A 29 -0.36 0.03 -10.51
N GLY A 30 0.81 -0.33 -9.99
CA GLY A 30 2.10 0.04 -10.61
C GLY A 30 2.25 -0.48 -12.05
N LEU A 31 1.82 -1.72 -12.32
CA LEU A 31 1.87 -2.30 -13.66
C LEU A 31 0.87 -1.65 -14.62
N PHE A 32 -0.35 -1.35 -14.14
CA PHE A 32 -1.36 -0.60 -14.88
C PHE A 32 -0.83 0.79 -15.24
N ILE A 33 -0.23 1.51 -14.29
CA ILE A 33 0.38 2.82 -14.54
C ILE A 33 1.42 2.72 -15.66
N LEU A 34 2.29 1.70 -15.66
CA LEU A 34 3.28 1.50 -16.73
C LEU A 34 2.64 1.18 -18.09
N LEU A 35 1.65 0.28 -18.12
CA LEU A 35 0.92 -0.11 -19.34
C LEU A 35 0.29 1.11 -20.03
N PHE A 36 -0.28 2.01 -19.24
CA PHE A 36 -0.97 3.20 -19.75
C PHE A 36 -0.08 4.46 -19.78
N ALA A 37 1.18 4.38 -19.30
CA ALA A 37 2.09 5.53 -19.24
C ALA A 37 2.32 6.18 -20.60
N GLY A 38 2.41 5.38 -21.66
CA GLY A 38 2.58 5.86 -23.03
C GLY A 38 1.42 6.73 -23.52
N ILE A 39 0.19 6.45 -23.07
CA ILE A 39 -0.99 7.25 -23.42
C ILE A 39 -0.88 8.64 -22.79
N PHE A 40 -0.63 8.70 -21.48
CA PHE A 40 -0.52 9.98 -20.78
C PHE A 40 0.70 10.79 -21.22
N GLY A 41 1.84 10.13 -21.47
CA GLY A 41 3.02 10.78 -22.06
C GLY A 41 2.72 11.33 -23.46
N GLY A 42 2.07 10.54 -24.32
CA GLY A 42 1.65 10.95 -25.66
C GLY A 42 0.66 12.11 -25.66
N LEU A 43 -0.32 12.11 -24.75
CA LEU A 43 -1.24 13.24 -24.54
C LEU A 43 -0.48 14.49 -24.09
N GLY A 44 0.49 14.36 -23.19
CA GLY A 44 1.36 15.47 -22.78
C GLY A 44 2.13 16.07 -23.96
N VAL A 45 2.62 15.24 -24.88
CA VAL A 45 3.25 15.70 -26.13
C VAL A 45 2.24 16.40 -27.04
N ALA A 46 1.04 15.84 -27.22
CA ALA A 46 0.02 16.40 -28.10
C ALA A 46 -0.50 17.77 -27.61
N LEU A 47 -0.64 17.96 -26.30
CA LEU A 47 -1.22 19.17 -25.70
C LEU A 47 -0.18 20.25 -25.36
N GLY A 48 1.08 19.87 -25.13
CA GLY A 48 2.11 20.80 -24.63
C GLY A 48 3.50 20.60 -25.21
N GLY A 49 3.65 19.76 -26.23
CA GLY A 49 4.92 19.46 -26.89
C GLY A 49 5.83 18.51 -26.09
N ALA A 50 6.99 18.20 -26.67
CA ALA A 50 7.90 17.16 -26.18
C ALA A 50 8.36 17.36 -24.72
N ARG A 51 8.58 18.61 -24.29
CA ARG A 51 9.00 18.91 -22.91
C ARG A 51 7.93 18.56 -21.88
N VAL A 52 6.67 18.90 -22.17
CA VAL A 52 5.53 18.60 -21.28
C VAL A 52 5.30 17.10 -21.20
N GLY A 53 5.34 16.40 -22.34
CA GLY A 53 5.27 14.94 -22.38
C GLY A 53 6.36 14.25 -21.57
N ALA A 54 7.60 14.74 -21.65
CA ALA A 54 8.72 14.19 -20.88
C ALA A 54 8.55 14.39 -19.37
N VAL A 55 8.08 15.56 -18.93
CA VAL A 55 7.81 15.83 -17.50
C VAL A 55 6.70 14.92 -16.98
N ILE A 56 5.56 14.85 -17.69
CA ILE A 56 4.43 14.00 -17.31
C ILE A 56 4.85 12.53 -17.28
N GLY A 57 5.50 12.04 -18.34
CA GLY A 57 5.99 10.67 -18.41
C GLY A 57 6.97 10.33 -17.28
N GLY A 58 7.87 11.27 -16.93
CA GLY A 58 8.80 11.12 -15.81
C GLY A 58 8.09 10.95 -14.47
N PHE A 59 7.10 11.80 -14.16
CA PHE A 59 6.31 11.65 -12.94
C PHE A 59 5.56 10.33 -12.90
N ILE A 60 4.94 9.92 -14.00
CA ILE A 60 4.21 8.65 -14.10
C ILE A 60 5.15 7.47 -13.83
N ALA A 61 6.36 7.48 -14.40
CA ALA A 61 7.35 6.44 -14.17
C ALA A 61 7.79 6.37 -12.69
N ILE A 62 7.96 7.53 -12.03
CA ILE A 62 8.28 7.58 -10.59
C ILE A 62 7.14 6.98 -9.76
N PHE A 63 5.88 7.36 -10.02
CA PHE A 63 4.74 6.81 -9.30
C PHE A 63 4.58 5.30 -9.50
N ALA A 64 4.77 4.82 -10.73
CA ALA A 64 4.78 3.38 -11.00
C ALA A 64 5.88 2.65 -10.22
N ALA A 65 7.10 3.20 -10.22
CA ALA A 65 8.22 2.60 -9.49
C ALA A 65 7.96 2.53 -7.98
N ILE A 66 7.39 3.58 -7.40
CA ILE A 66 6.98 3.62 -5.99
C ILE A 66 5.91 2.57 -5.71
N ALA A 67 4.85 2.49 -6.53
CA ALA A 67 3.76 1.52 -6.35
C ALA A 67 4.27 0.06 -6.43
N LEU A 68 5.18 -0.23 -7.37
CA LEU A 68 5.81 -1.54 -7.47
C LEU A 68 6.69 -1.85 -6.26
N ALA A 69 7.50 -0.89 -5.80
CA ALA A 69 8.33 -1.06 -4.61
C ALA A 69 7.50 -1.32 -3.35
N ILE A 70 6.41 -0.58 -3.15
CA ILE A 70 5.47 -0.80 -2.03
C ILE A 70 4.82 -2.18 -2.12
N GLY A 71 4.47 -2.63 -3.32
CA GLY A 71 3.96 -3.97 -3.56
C GLY A 71 4.95 -5.03 -3.10
N LEU A 72 6.22 -4.92 -3.50
CA LEU A 72 7.30 -5.83 -3.08
C LEU A 72 7.54 -5.80 -1.56
N ILE A 73 7.61 -4.60 -0.96
CA ILE A 73 7.75 -4.42 0.49
C ILE A 73 6.59 -5.07 1.24
N SER A 74 5.38 -5.06 0.69
CA SER A 74 4.20 -5.67 1.31
C SER A 74 4.32 -7.18 1.47
N PHE A 75 5.05 -7.89 0.59
CA PHE A 75 5.34 -9.32 0.80
C PHE A 75 6.30 -9.53 1.98
N ILE A 76 7.30 -8.67 2.11
CA ILE A 76 8.23 -8.67 3.25
C ILE A 76 7.48 -8.39 4.56
N LEU A 77 6.53 -7.44 4.54
CA LEU A 77 5.66 -7.15 5.68
C LEU A 77 4.72 -8.31 6.00
N THR A 78 4.10 -8.92 5.00
CA THR A 78 3.25 -10.09 5.18
C THR A 78 4.02 -11.21 5.89
N TRP A 79 5.23 -11.50 5.42
CA TRP A 79 6.09 -12.49 6.07
C TRP A 79 6.46 -12.06 7.51
N GLY A 80 6.82 -10.79 7.72
CA GLY A 80 7.13 -10.26 9.05
C GLY A 80 5.95 -10.34 10.03
N LEU A 81 4.73 -10.11 9.54
CA LEU A 81 3.49 -10.22 10.31
C LEU A 81 3.20 -11.67 10.69
N LEU A 82 3.33 -12.60 9.74
CA LEU A 82 3.17 -14.04 10.00
C LEU A 82 4.20 -14.56 10.99
N GLN A 83 5.42 -14.02 10.98
CA GLN A 83 6.48 -14.38 11.93
C GLN A 83 6.42 -13.60 13.26
N ILE A 84 5.38 -12.78 13.47
CA ILE A 84 5.15 -11.98 14.68
C ILE A 84 6.40 -11.16 15.06
N LYS A 85 7.07 -10.56 14.07
CA LYS A 85 8.22 -9.69 14.32
C LYS A 85 7.75 -8.29 14.71
N SER A 86 8.21 -7.75 15.84
CA SER A 86 7.80 -6.43 16.36
C SER A 86 7.97 -5.26 15.38
N TRP A 87 8.99 -5.31 14.51
CA TRP A 87 9.19 -4.32 13.46
C TRP A 87 8.08 -4.34 12.40
N ALA A 88 7.49 -5.50 12.11
CA ALA A 88 6.48 -5.65 11.06
C ALA A 88 5.20 -4.92 11.43
N TRP A 89 4.84 -4.91 12.72
CA TRP A 89 3.74 -4.11 13.24
C TRP A 89 3.96 -2.62 12.99
N THR A 90 5.13 -2.11 13.38
CA THR A 90 5.45 -0.68 13.30
C THR A 90 5.50 -0.20 11.85
N VAL A 91 6.16 -0.95 10.98
CA VAL A 91 6.28 -0.57 9.56
C VAL A 91 4.92 -0.67 8.87
N THR A 92 4.12 -1.70 9.15
CA THR A 92 2.77 -1.84 8.56
C THR A 92 1.88 -0.68 8.99
N PHE A 93 1.90 -0.30 10.27
CA PHE A 93 1.16 0.87 10.77
C PHE A 93 1.57 2.14 10.02
N LEU A 94 2.87 2.39 9.91
CA LEU A 94 3.42 3.59 9.28
C LEU A 94 3.06 3.67 7.79
N VAL A 95 3.17 2.55 7.06
CA VAL A 95 2.79 2.47 5.63
C VAL A 95 1.31 2.81 5.43
N HIS A 96 0.41 2.23 6.22
CA HIS A 96 -1.02 2.50 6.07
C HIS A 96 -1.41 3.89 6.58
N ALA A 97 -0.73 4.42 7.60
CA ALA A 97 -0.95 5.79 8.06
C ALA A 97 -0.59 6.79 6.96
N ILE A 98 0.56 6.61 6.29
CA ILE A 98 0.97 7.42 5.13
C ILE A 98 -0.04 7.26 3.99
N ALA A 99 -0.53 6.05 3.74
CA ALA A 99 -1.53 5.82 2.70
C ALA A 99 -2.82 6.61 2.96
N ILE A 100 -3.33 6.59 4.20
CA ILE A 100 -4.51 7.38 4.57
C ILE A 100 -4.25 8.88 4.40
N LEU A 101 -3.14 9.39 4.95
CA LEU A 101 -2.76 10.80 4.81
C LEU A 101 -2.64 11.22 3.34
N SER A 102 -2.11 10.35 2.49
CA SER A 102 -2.00 10.61 1.05
C SER A 102 -3.37 10.69 0.38
N GLN A 103 -4.34 9.86 0.79
CA GLN A 103 -5.70 9.94 0.25
C GLN A 103 -6.44 11.19 0.75
N LEU A 104 -6.25 11.55 2.02
CA LEU A 104 -6.82 12.78 2.59
C LEU A 104 -6.23 14.03 1.95
N ALA A 105 -4.93 14.06 1.67
CA ALA A 105 -4.28 15.17 0.97
C ALA A 105 -4.88 15.39 -0.43
N LYS A 106 -5.26 14.31 -1.14
CA LYS A 106 -5.96 14.42 -2.44
C LYS A 106 -7.32 15.08 -2.31
N MET A 107 -8.01 14.95 -1.16
CA MET A 107 -9.29 15.65 -0.92
C MET A 107 -9.13 17.17 -0.84
N LEU A 108 -7.95 17.63 -0.40
CA LEU A 108 -7.64 19.04 -0.21
C LEU A 108 -7.02 19.68 -1.46
N GLY A 109 -6.52 18.87 -2.40
CA GLY A 109 -5.86 19.34 -3.61
C GLY A 109 -6.84 19.57 -4.77
N SER A 110 -6.70 20.69 -5.48
CA SER A 110 -7.51 21.04 -6.66
C SER A 110 -7.07 20.36 -7.97
N GLY A 111 -6.15 19.39 -7.92
CA GLY A 111 -5.44 18.84 -9.08
C GLY A 111 -6.14 17.70 -9.82
N GLY A 112 -7.43 17.45 -9.59
CA GLY A 112 -8.20 16.42 -10.33
C GLY A 112 -7.82 14.96 -10.05
N THR A 113 -7.03 14.69 -9.00
CA THR A 113 -6.66 13.31 -8.64
C THR A 113 -7.78 12.69 -7.80
N ALA A 114 -8.43 11.64 -8.34
CA ALA A 114 -9.49 10.94 -7.63
C ALA A 114 -8.96 10.24 -6.37
N ILE A 115 -9.78 10.23 -5.32
CA ILE A 115 -9.54 9.44 -4.12
C ILE A 115 -9.66 7.97 -4.50
N ASN A 116 -8.68 7.16 -4.11
CA ASN A 116 -8.78 5.71 -4.25
C ASN A 116 -9.42 5.13 -2.97
N PHE A 117 -10.74 4.99 -3.00
CA PHE A 117 -11.52 4.42 -1.89
C PHE A 117 -11.12 2.98 -1.57
N LEU A 118 -10.64 2.22 -2.55
CA LEU A 118 -10.15 0.86 -2.34
C LEU A 118 -8.90 0.88 -1.45
N THR A 119 -7.89 1.69 -1.81
CA THR A 119 -6.68 1.88 -1.00
C THR A 119 -7.00 2.39 0.40
N LEU A 120 -7.92 3.37 0.50
CA LEU A 120 -8.33 3.93 1.78
C LEU A 120 -8.98 2.88 2.69
N SER A 121 -9.86 2.05 2.12
CA SER A 121 -10.55 0.99 2.85
C SER A 121 -9.59 -0.09 3.34
N PHE A 122 -8.65 -0.53 2.49
CA PHE A 122 -7.60 -1.46 2.91
C PHE A 122 -6.72 -0.87 4.02
N ALA A 123 -6.36 0.41 3.91
CA ALA A 123 -5.54 1.05 4.93
C ALA A 123 -6.26 1.18 6.27
N ALA A 124 -7.53 1.58 6.25
CA ALA A 124 -8.37 1.62 7.44
C ALA A 124 -8.53 0.23 8.06
N ALA A 125 -8.80 -0.80 7.25
CA ALA A 125 -8.95 -2.18 7.71
C ALA A 125 -7.65 -2.73 8.32
N SER A 126 -6.50 -2.53 7.66
CA SER A 126 -5.20 -2.96 8.18
C SER A 126 -4.89 -2.30 9.52
N ILE A 127 -5.07 -0.97 9.64
CA ILE A 127 -4.86 -0.27 10.93
C ILE A 127 -5.83 -0.77 12.00
N TYR A 128 -7.10 -0.99 11.67
CA TYR A 128 -8.09 -1.50 12.61
C TYR A 128 -7.67 -2.85 13.21
N TYR A 129 -7.27 -3.81 12.37
CA TYR A 129 -6.79 -5.11 12.84
C TYR A 129 -5.47 -5.00 13.62
N LEU A 130 -4.59 -4.10 13.18
CA LEU A 130 -3.28 -3.90 13.79
C LEU A 130 -3.37 -3.26 15.19
N LEU A 131 -4.41 -2.46 15.43
CA LEU A 131 -4.70 -1.86 16.74
C LEU A 131 -5.46 -2.78 17.71
N LYS A 132 -5.91 -3.96 17.24
CA LYS A 132 -6.67 -4.91 18.07
C LYS A 132 -5.81 -5.42 19.23
N PRO A 133 -6.34 -5.53 20.47
CA PRO A 133 -5.55 -5.92 21.64
C PRO A 133 -4.79 -7.24 21.46
N ASP A 134 -5.43 -8.23 20.84
CA ASP A 134 -4.82 -9.54 20.55
C ASP A 134 -3.56 -9.43 19.68
N VAL A 135 -3.55 -8.48 18.74
CA VAL A 135 -2.42 -8.24 17.83
C VAL A 135 -1.32 -7.49 18.57
N LYS A 136 -1.67 -6.42 19.28
CA LYS A 136 -0.72 -5.66 20.11
C LYS A 136 0.03 -6.55 21.11
N GLN A 137 -0.71 -7.41 21.81
CA GLN A 137 -0.14 -8.40 22.73
C GLN A 137 0.78 -9.39 22.02
N ALA A 138 0.43 -9.88 20.83
CA ALA A 138 1.27 -10.79 20.07
C ALA A 138 2.60 -10.15 19.65
N PHE A 139 2.58 -8.87 19.26
CA PHE A 139 3.79 -8.14 18.84
C PHE A 139 4.57 -7.49 20.00
N GLY A 140 4.02 -7.52 21.22
CA GLY A 140 4.64 -6.95 22.42
C GLY A 140 4.63 -5.42 22.45
N VAL A 141 3.59 -4.79 21.89
CA VAL A 141 3.43 -3.33 21.75
C VAL A 141 2.21 -2.82 22.53
#